data_AF-A0A3M6YLX1-F1
#
_entry.id   AF-A0A3M6YLX1-F1
#
_cell.length_a   1.000
_cell.length_b   1.000
_cell.length_c   1.000
_cell.angle_alpha   90.00
_cell.angle_beta   90.00
_cell.angle_gamma   90.00
#
_symmetry.space_group_name_H-M   'P 1'
#
loop_
_entity.id
_entity.type
_entity.pdbx_description
1 polymer ?
#
loop_
_entity_poly.entity_id
_entity_poly.type
_entity_poly.pdbx_seq_one_letter_code
_entity_poly.pdbx_strand_id
1 'polypeptide(L)'
;YDVPIRRDSSFTFPDLAEASYLLTIHSRDHFFPPLRVDVTNAAEPAQPQTIQAWQTFRGNEWTNKGPHYGTGKGDLHIMVQPSSMKSFYAERTGFSLFSFLKSPMILMALVSGVMIFGMPYLMDNMDPETKAEFEEMQKKGPMTGSQGAGAQMQNFDFAGWMAGKGAGAESGSSGGGSKRR
;
A
#
# COMPACT_ATOMS: atom_id res chain seq x y z
N TYR A 1 8.14 -7.35 -34.18
CA TYR A 1 8.77 -6.18 -34.82
C TYR A 1 9.51 -5.43 -33.75
N ASP A 2 10.80 -5.16 -33.94
CA ASP A 2 11.61 -4.41 -32.98
C ASP A 2 12.28 -3.24 -33.73
N VAL A 3 12.26 -2.06 -33.12
CA VAL A 3 12.83 -0.83 -33.71
C VAL A 3 13.62 -0.10 -32.63
N PRO A 4 14.89 0.27 -32.89
CA PRO A 4 15.67 1.07 -31.94
C PRO A 4 15.18 2.52 -31.91
N ILE A 5 15.34 3.17 -30.76
CA ILE A 5 15.06 4.60 -30.61
C ILE A 5 16.09 5.44 -31.37
N ARG A 6 15.64 6.50 -32.03
CA ARG A 6 16.47 7.50 -32.71
C ARG A 6 16.94 8.59 -31.73
N ARG A 7 17.89 9.42 -32.17
CA ARG A 7 18.48 10.49 -31.33
C ARG A 7 17.50 11.60 -30.98
N ASP A 8 16.44 11.78 -31.75
CA ASP A 8 15.34 12.70 -31.52
C ASP A 8 14.27 12.13 -30.59
N SER A 9 14.55 11.00 -29.92
CA SER A 9 13.60 10.25 -29.08
C SER A 9 12.39 9.69 -29.84
N SER A 10 12.48 9.54 -31.16
CA SER A 10 11.42 8.92 -31.98
C SER A 10 11.76 7.47 -32.36
N PHE A 11 10.75 6.70 -32.72
CA PHE A 11 10.87 5.42 -33.41
C PHE A 11 9.66 5.25 -34.33
N THR A 12 9.82 4.48 -35.40
CA THR A 12 8.78 4.33 -36.42
C THR A 12 8.72 2.87 -36.85
N PHE A 13 7.52 2.29 -36.88
CA PHE A 13 7.27 0.97 -37.43
C PHE A 13 6.72 1.13 -38.86
N PRO A 14 7.53 0.92 -39.90
CA PRO A 14 7.04 0.90 -41.26
C PRO A 14 6.24 -0.38 -41.54
N ASP A 15 5.27 -0.29 -42.44
CA ASP A 15 4.61 -1.44 -43.09
C ASP A 15 4.04 -2.49 -42.13
N LEU A 16 3.27 -2.05 -41.13
CA LEU A 16 2.52 -2.95 -40.26
C LEU A 16 1.36 -3.59 -41.03
N ALA A 17 1.27 -4.92 -40.96
CA ALA A 17 0.13 -5.65 -41.49
C ALA A 17 -1.14 -5.41 -40.66
N GLU A 18 -2.29 -5.75 -41.22
CA GLU A 18 -3.56 -5.72 -40.49
C GLU A 18 -3.57 -6.75 -39.36
N ALA A 19 -3.50 -6.25 -38.13
CA ALA A 19 -3.54 -7.02 -36.90
C ALA A 19 -3.68 -6.10 -35.68
N SER A 20 -3.90 -6.73 -34.53
CA SER A 20 -3.79 -6.09 -33.22
C SER A 20 -2.42 -6.38 -32.61
N TYR A 21 -1.67 -5.32 -32.31
CA TYR A 21 -0.32 -5.38 -31.74
C TYR A 21 -0.29 -4.89 -30.30
N LEU A 22 0.68 -5.40 -29.54
CA LEU A 22 1.06 -4.88 -28.23
C LEU A 22 2.40 -4.15 -28.35
N LEU A 23 2.38 -2.83 -28.28
CA LEU A 23 3.55 -1.98 -28.24
C LEU A 23 4.07 -1.86 -26.81
N THR A 24 5.35 -2.19 -26.63
CA THR A 24 6.07 -2.04 -25.37
C THR A 24 7.36 -1.28 -25.58
N ILE A 25 7.63 -0.28 -24.74
CA ILE A 25 8.86 0.51 -24.79
C ILE A 25 9.79 0.00 -23.70
N HIS A 26 10.92 -0.57 -24.13
CA HIS A 26 11.94 -1.08 -23.22
C HIS A 26 12.93 0.04 -22.88
N SER A 27 12.99 0.42 -21.60
CA SER A 27 13.97 1.36 -21.06
C SER A 27 14.58 0.81 -19.79
N ARG A 28 15.85 1.14 -19.50
CA ARG A 28 16.54 0.70 -18.28
C ARG A 28 15.95 1.37 -17.04
N ASP A 29 15.79 2.70 -17.08
CA ASP A 29 15.54 3.51 -15.88
C ASP A 29 14.07 3.95 -15.75
N HIS A 30 13.29 3.88 -16.83
CA HIS A 30 11.91 4.35 -16.86
C HIS A 30 10.94 3.23 -17.27
N PHE A 31 9.74 3.28 -16.72
CA PHE A 31 8.62 2.45 -17.11
C PHE A 31 7.68 3.26 -18.02
N PHE A 32 7.31 2.64 -19.14
CA PHE A 32 6.35 3.19 -20.08
C PHE A 32 5.10 2.30 -20.10
N PRO A 33 3.90 2.89 -20.20
CA PRO A 33 2.67 2.13 -20.28
C PRO A 33 2.65 1.30 -21.59
N PRO A 34 2.20 0.04 -21.54
CA PRO A 34 2.02 -0.75 -22.76
C PRO A 34 0.82 -0.21 -23.54
N LEU A 35 0.93 -0.18 -24.86
CA LEU A 35 -0.12 0.31 -25.76
C LEU A 35 -0.61 -0.84 -26.65
N ARG A 36 -1.92 -0.94 -26.81
CA ARG A 36 -2.54 -1.74 -27.86
C ARG A 36 -2.63 -0.88 -29.11
N VAL A 37 -2.15 -1.40 -30.24
CA VAL A 37 -2.23 -0.75 -31.54
C VAL A 37 -3.02 -1.66 -32.48
N ASP A 38 -4.19 -1.24 -32.90
CA ASP A 38 -4.98 -1.95 -33.92
C ASP A 38 -4.71 -1.31 -35.29
N VAL A 39 -4.30 -2.12 -36.26
CA VAL A 39 -4.15 -1.75 -37.66
C VAL A 39 -5.22 -2.48 -38.45
N THR A 40 -6.11 -1.75 -39.11
CA THR A 40 -7.15 -2.30 -39.97
C THR A 40 -6.98 -1.78 -41.38
N ASN A 41 -7.01 -2.68 -42.36
CA ASN A 41 -7.01 -2.24 -43.76
C ASN A 41 -8.36 -1.62 -44.09
N ALA A 42 -8.36 -0.68 -45.03
CA ALA A 42 -9.62 -0.18 -45.55
C ALA A 42 -10.29 -1.26 -46.42
N ALA A 43 -11.62 -1.31 -46.39
CA ALA A 43 -12.40 -2.24 -47.21
C ALA A 43 -12.22 -2.00 -48.72
N GLU A 44 -11.83 -0.78 -49.11
CA GLU A 44 -11.48 -0.43 -50.48
C GLU A 44 -9.95 -0.34 -50.61
N PRO A 45 -9.34 -0.99 -51.63
CA PRO A 45 -7.88 -0.98 -51.82
C PRO A 45 -7.29 0.40 -52.10
N ALA A 46 -8.13 1.41 -52.37
CA ALA A 46 -7.71 2.80 -52.59
C ALA A 46 -7.67 3.64 -51.31
N GLN A 47 -8.19 3.14 -50.17
CA GLN A 47 -8.25 3.89 -48.93
C GLN A 47 -7.09 3.54 -47.99
N PRO A 48 -6.55 4.53 -47.27
CA PRO A 48 -5.46 4.30 -46.34
C PRO A 48 -5.91 3.44 -45.15
N GLN A 49 -5.02 2.57 -44.67
CA GLN A 49 -5.23 1.77 -43.45
C GLN A 49 -5.60 2.66 -42.26
N THR A 50 -6.46 2.19 -41.37
CA THR A 50 -6.79 2.88 -40.13
C THR A 50 -5.96 2.30 -38.99
N ILE A 51 -5.27 3.17 -38.25
CA ILE A 51 -4.42 2.81 -37.13
C ILE A 51 -4.99 3.46 -35.88
N GLN A 52 -5.19 2.68 -34.83
CA GLN A 52 -5.74 3.17 -33.57
C GLN A 52 -4.89 2.69 -32.41
N ALA A 53 -4.63 3.57 -31.45
CA ALA A 53 -3.83 3.26 -30.27
C ALA A 53 -4.61 3.50 -28.98
N TRP A 54 -4.52 2.56 -28.05
CA TRP A 54 -5.06 2.67 -26.70
C TRP A 54 -4.02 2.21 -25.69
N GLN A 55 -4.05 2.77 -24.50
CA GLN A 55 -3.33 2.21 -23.38
C GLN A 55 -4.02 0.94 -22.88
N THR A 56 -3.20 -0.07 -22.59
CA THR A 56 -3.64 -1.34 -22.02
C THR A 56 -2.92 -1.60 -20.71
N PHE A 57 -3.41 -2.58 -19.96
CA PHE A 57 -2.85 -2.98 -18.68
C PHE A 57 -2.69 -4.49 -18.66
N ARG A 58 -1.58 -4.97 -18.10
CA ARG A 58 -1.38 -6.41 -17.93
C ARG A 58 -2.45 -6.97 -16.99
N GLY A 59 -3.05 -8.09 -17.38
CA GLY A 59 -4.12 -8.75 -16.63
C GLY A 59 -5.53 -8.39 -17.09
N ASN A 60 -5.70 -7.38 -17.96
CA ASN A 60 -7.00 -7.09 -18.58
C ASN A 60 -7.23 -7.98 -19.81
N GLU A 61 -8.49 -8.30 -20.10
CA GLU A 61 -8.87 -8.92 -21.38
C GLU A 61 -8.43 -8.06 -22.56
N TRP A 62 -8.07 -8.68 -23.68
CA TRP A 62 -7.60 -7.94 -24.86
C TRP A 62 -8.65 -6.95 -25.35
N THR A 63 -9.93 -7.35 -25.35
CA THR A 63 -11.11 -6.56 -25.74
C THR A 63 -11.33 -5.32 -24.87
N ASN A 64 -10.80 -5.29 -23.64
CA ASN A 64 -10.91 -4.16 -22.74
C ASN A 64 -9.91 -3.07 -23.14
N LYS A 65 -10.41 -2.10 -23.91
CA LYS A 65 -9.65 -0.94 -24.37
C LYS A 65 -9.64 0.12 -23.26
N GLY A 66 -8.44 0.50 -22.83
CA GLY A 66 -8.25 1.60 -21.90
C GLY A 66 -8.28 2.98 -22.58
N PRO A 67 -7.60 3.98 -22.00
CA PRO A 67 -7.55 5.34 -22.54
C PRO A 67 -7.08 5.36 -24.01
N HIS A 68 -7.82 6.06 -24.86
CA HIS A 68 -7.48 6.22 -26.27
C HIS A 68 -6.37 7.26 -26.46
N TYR A 69 -5.32 6.89 -27.20
CA TYR A 69 -4.17 7.76 -27.49
C TYR A 69 -4.33 8.50 -28.81
N GLY A 70 -4.95 7.88 -29.82
CA GLY A 70 -5.11 8.49 -31.13
C GLY A 70 -5.57 7.52 -32.20
N THR A 71 -6.13 8.08 -33.26
CA THR A 71 -6.51 7.38 -34.50
C THR A 71 -5.88 8.12 -35.67
N GLY A 72 -5.28 7.37 -36.59
CA GLY A 72 -4.65 7.86 -37.80
C GLY A 72 -5.10 7.08 -39.02
N LYS A 73 -5.02 7.71 -40.19
CA LYS A 73 -5.25 7.07 -41.49
C LYS A 73 -3.94 7.07 -42.26
N GLY A 74 -3.42 5.89 -42.59
CA GLY A 74 -2.11 5.69 -43.21
C GLY A 74 -0.98 5.74 -42.19
N ASP A 75 -0.91 6.82 -41.42
CA ASP A 75 0.10 7.07 -40.38
C ASP A 75 -0.55 7.53 -39.06
N LEU A 76 0.09 7.19 -37.95
CA LEU A 76 -0.31 7.59 -36.60
C LEU A 76 0.92 8.00 -35.79
N HIS A 77 0.97 9.28 -35.42
CA HIS A 77 1.95 9.80 -34.49
C HIS A 77 1.34 9.96 -33.09
N ILE A 78 1.94 9.29 -32.11
CA ILE A 78 1.56 9.38 -30.70
C ILE A 78 2.78 9.70 -29.85
N MET A 79 2.57 10.49 -28.79
CA MET A 79 3.59 10.76 -27.78
C MET A 79 3.35 9.84 -26.57
N VAL A 80 4.37 9.09 -26.17
CA VAL A 80 4.30 8.20 -25.01
C VAL A 80 5.23 8.71 -23.94
N GLN A 81 4.66 9.10 -22.79
CA GLN A 81 5.42 9.59 -21.64
C GLN A 81 5.73 8.45 -20.65
N PRO A 82 6.88 8.50 -19.96
CA PRO A 82 7.19 7.55 -18.90
C PRO A 82 6.23 7.76 -17.72
N SER A 83 5.67 6.69 -17.17
CA SER A 83 4.75 6.80 -16.04
C SER A 83 5.45 6.71 -14.68
N SER A 84 6.64 6.10 -14.61
CA SER A 84 7.43 6.03 -13.36
C SER A 84 8.90 5.73 -13.64
N MET A 85 9.76 6.03 -12.66
CA MET A 85 11.15 5.56 -12.64
C MET A 85 11.23 4.15 -12.02
N LYS A 86 12.10 3.30 -12.57
CA LYS A 86 12.33 1.95 -12.09
C LYS A 86 13.30 1.98 -10.92
N SER A 87 12.83 1.61 -9.74
CA SER A 87 13.70 1.31 -8.60
C SER A 87 13.99 -0.19 -8.58
N PHE A 88 15.25 -0.55 -8.80
CA PHE A 88 15.71 -1.95 -8.74
C PHE A 88 16.30 -2.32 -7.38
N TYR A 89 16.54 -1.33 -6.53
CA TYR A 89 17.18 -1.51 -5.24
C TYR A 89 16.15 -1.34 -4.13
N ALA A 90 16.10 -2.33 -3.24
CA ALA A 90 15.44 -2.17 -1.96
C ALA A 90 16.38 -1.41 -1.02
N GLU A 91 15.94 -0.27 -0.50
CA GLU A 91 16.66 0.40 0.57
C GLU A 91 16.64 -0.49 1.81
N ARG A 92 17.81 -0.66 2.43
CA ARG A 92 17.87 -1.33 3.74
C ARG A 92 17.23 -0.40 4.76
N THR A 93 16.17 -0.86 5.42
CA THR A 93 15.61 -0.16 6.58
C THR A 93 16.69 -0.05 7.66
N GLY A 94 17.30 1.13 7.74
CA GLY A 94 18.32 1.43 8.73
C GLY A 94 17.72 1.62 10.13
N PHE A 95 18.60 1.73 11.12
CA PHE A 95 18.21 2.08 12.47
C PHE A 95 17.78 3.56 12.50
N SER A 96 16.49 3.82 12.68
CA SER A 96 15.98 5.17 12.90
C SER A 96 15.65 5.37 14.37
N LEU A 97 16.45 6.20 15.05
CA LEU A 97 16.25 6.58 16.47
C LEU A 97 14.82 7.07 16.74
N PHE A 98 14.22 7.74 15.75
CA PHE A 98 12.85 8.21 15.84
C PHE A 98 11.80 7.09 15.77
N SER A 99 12.03 6.03 14.97
CA SER A 99 11.18 4.84 14.97
C SER A 99 11.38 4.01 16.23
N PHE A 100 12.61 3.96 16.75
CA PHE A 100 12.93 3.34 18.02
C PHE A 100 12.16 4.00 19.18
N LEU A 101 12.21 5.33 19.32
CA LEU A 101 11.43 6.05 20.35
C LEU A 101 9.91 5.84 20.20
N LYS A 102 9.40 5.75 18.97
CA LYS A 102 7.99 5.45 18.68
C LYS A 102 7.63 3.98 18.84
N SER A 103 8.58 3.12 19.18
CA SER A 103 8.29 1.70 19.36
C SER A 103 7.40 1.52 20.60
N PRO A 104 6.34 0.70 20.52
CA PRO A 104 5.44 0.45 21.64
C PRO A 104 6.16 0.00 22.91
N MET A 105 7.21 -0.83 22.78
CA MET A 105 7.98 -1.28 23.94
C MET A 105 8.70 -0.13 24.66
N ILE A 106 9.29 0.81 23.95
CA ILE A 106 10.03 1.92 24.59
C ILE A 106 9.08 2.92 25.22
N LEU A 107 7.96 3.22 24.58
CA LEU A 107 6.93 4.06 25.17
C LEU A 107 6.36 3.43 26.44
N MET A 108 6.08 2.12 26.43
CA MET A 108 5.63 1.42 27.63
C MET A 108 6.72 1.43 28.71
N ALA A 109 7.99 1.16 28.36
CA ALA A 109 9.09 1.22 29.31
C ALA A 109 9.25 2.62 29.94
N LEU A 110 9.10 3.69 29.14
CA LEU A 110 9.18 5.07 29.62
C LEU A 110 8.00 5.42 30.52
N VAL A 111 6.76 5.08 30.12
CA VAL A 111 5.55 5.30 30.93
C VAL A 111 5.64 4.54 32.25
N SER A 112 6.02 3.27 32.21
CA SER A 112 6.22 2.46 33.42
C SER A 112 7.32 3.04 34.32
N GLY A 113 8.43 3.50 33.74
CA GLY A 113 9.49 4.18 34.49
C GLY A 113 8.99 5.43 35.20
N VAL A 114 8.24 6.30 34.50
CA VAL A 114 7.63 7.49 35.09
C VAL A 114 6.65 7.11 36.20
N MET A 115 5.86 6.06 36.06
CA MET A 115 4.95 5.62 37.13
C MET A 115 5.71 5.12 38.35
N ILE A 116 6.73 4.27 38.18
CA ILE A 116 7.47 3.70 39.31
C ILE A 116 8.19 4.79 40.12
N PHE A 117 8.78 5.79 39.45
CA PHE A 117 9.51 6.87 40.12
C PHE A 117 8.62 8.08 40.47
N GLY A 118 7.51 8.28 39.77
CA GLY A 118 6.61 9.42 39.95
C GLY A 118 5.48 9.18 40.94
N MET A 119 4.96 7.94 41.04
CA MET A 119 3.94 7.59 42.03
C MET A 119 4.32 7.87 43.49
N PRO A 120 5.55 7.58 43.98
CA PRO A 120 5.91 7.95 45.35
C PRO A 120 5.85 9.47 45.57
N TYR A 121 6.28 10.28 44.59
CA TYR A 121 6.21 11.74 44.68
C TYR A 121 4.77 12.27 44.67
N LEU A 122 3.88 11.66 43.89
CA LEU A 122 2.45 11.98 43.90
C LEU A 122 1.82 11.60 45.24
N MET A 123 2.12 10.41 45.78
CA MET A 123 1.63 9.96 47.07
C MET A 123 2.11 10.87 48.21
N ASP A 124 3.34 11.36 48.18
CA ASP A 124 3.85 12.24 49.24
C ASP A 124 3.11 13.60 49.29
N ASN A 125 2.59 14.08 48.15
CA ASN A 125 1.87 15.35 48.03
C ASN A 125 0.33 15.21 47.98
N MET A 126 -0.23 14.02 48.17
CA MET A 126 -1.68 13.79 48.14
C MET A 126 -2.33 13.92 49.52
N ASP A 127 -3.54 14.50 49.55
CA ASP A 127 -4.38 14.63 50.75
C ASP A 127 -4.82 13.26 51.29
N PRO A 128 -4.98 13.10 52.62
CA PRO A 128 -5.25 11.81 53.27
C PRO A 128 -6.54 11.10 52.79
N GLU A 129 -7.54 11.86 52.31
CA GLU A 129 -8.78 11.31 51.77
C GLU A 129 -8.55 10.62 50.41
N THR A 130 -7.78 11.24 49.51
CA THR A 130 -7.44 10.67 48.19
C THR A 130 -6.52 9.45 48.27
N LYS A 131 -5.68 9.37 49.32
CA LYS A 131 -4.87 8.18 49.62
C LYS A 131 -5.74 6.99 49.99
N ALA A 132 -6.76 7.20 50.83
CA ALA A 132 -7.68 6.15 51.24
C ALA A 132 -8.50 5.63 50.04
N GLU A 133 -8.97 6.52 49.16
CA GLU A 133 -9.66 6.12 47.92
C GLU A 133 -8.75 5.34 46.96
N PHE A 134 -7.47 5.72 46.85
CA PHE A 134 -6.49 5.01 46.03
C PHE A 134 -6.16 3.62 46.62
N GLU A 135 -6.06 3.49 47.94
CA GLU A 135 -5.92 2.21 48.63
C GLU A 135 -7.14 1.31 48.45
N GLU A 136 -8.36 1.87 48.48
CA GLU A 136 -9.58 1.12 48.19
C GLU A 136 -9.64 0.63 46.74
N MET A 137 -9.23 1.47 45.78
CA MET A 137 -9.14 1.08 44.37
C MET A 137 -8.04 0.04 44.14
N GLN A 138 -6.90 0.14 44.83
CA GLN A 138 -5.85 -0.87 44.82
C GLN A 138 -6.32 -2.21 45.39
N LYS A 139 -7.18 -2.21 46.42
CA LYS A 139 -7.77 -3.43 46.99
C LYS A 139 -8.84 -4.06 46.09
N LYS A 140 -9.48 -3.26 45.23
CA LYS A 140 -10.59 -3.70 44.36
C LYS A 140 -10.17 -3.97 42.90
N GLY A 141 -8.94 -3.62 42.50
CA GLY A 141 -8.42 -3.79 41.13
C GLY A 141 -7.59 -5.06 40.93
N PRO A 142 -7.56 -5.66 39.71
CA PRO A 142 -6.79 -6.87 39.41
C PRO A 142 -5.26 -6.65 39.30
N MET A 143 -4.74 -5.56 39.86
CA MET A 143 -3.38 -5.05 39.63
C MET A 143 -2.50 -5.01 40.88
N THR A 144 -2.85 -5.74 41.95
CA THR A 144 -2.11 -5.71 43.23
C THR A 144 -2.00 -7.07 43.92
N GLY A 145 -2.11 -8.16 43.15
CA GLY A 145 -1.84 -9.52 43.63
C GLY A 145 -0.35 -9.85 43.73
N SER A 146 0.29 -9.40 44.82
CA SER A 146 1.33 -10.11 45.59
C SER A 146 2.63 -10.66 44.97
N GLN A 147 3.10 -10.29 43.76
CA GLN A 147 4.48 -10.65 43.37
C GLN A 147 5.12 -9.69 42.35
N GLY A 148 6.14 -8.97 42.81
CA GLY A 148 7.24 -8.34 42.05
C GLY A 148 6.94 -7.77 40.66
N ALA A 149 7.10 -6.45 40.51
CA ALA A 149 6.95 -5.70 39.25
C ALA A 149 7.73 -6.28 38.04
N GLY A 150 8.76 -7.12 38.25
CA GLY A 150 9.51 -7.80 37.20
C GLY A 150 8.86 -9.07 36.62
N ALA A 151 7.97 -9.75 37.36
CA ALA A 151 7.35 -11.01 36.92
C ALA A 151 6.03 -10.81 36.16
N GLN A 152 5.29 -9.74 36.47
CA GLN A 152 3.99 -9.46 35.81
C GLN A 152 4.11 -8.70 34.49
N MET A 153 5.27 -8.12 34.15
CA MET A 153 5.48 -7.51 32.82
C MET A 153 5.59 -8.56 31.70
N GLN A 154 5.97 -9.80 32.05
CA GLN A 154 5.96 -10.95 31.14
C GLN A 154 4.56 -11.55 30.98
N ASN A 155 3.69 -11.38 31.97
CA ASN A 155 2.33 -11.92 32.00
C ASN A 155 1.24 -10.85 31.81
N PHE A 156 1.62 -9.62 31.48
CA PHE A 156 0.69 -8.59 31.06
C PHE A 156 0.22 -8.97 29.65
N ASP A 157 -0.99 -9.51 29.56
CA ASP A 157 -1.67 -9.85 28.33
C ASP A 157 -2.04 -8.58 27.54
N PHE A 158 -0.99 -7.91 27.04
CA PHE A 158 -1.07 -6.74 26.18
C PHE A 158 -1.77 -7.09 24.86
N ALA A 159 -1.67 -8.36 24.43
CA ALA A 159 -2.38 -8.89 23.28
C ALA A 159 -3.89 -8.95 23.52
N GLY A 160 -4.36 -9.42 24.67
CA GLY A 160 -5.78 -9.45 25.05
C GLY A 160 -6.40 -8.05 25.19
N TRP A 161 -5.66 -7.09 25.74
CA TRP A 161 -6.12 -5.70 25.86
C TRP A 161 -6.21 -4.98 24.51
N MET A 162 -5.27 -5.22 23.59
CA MET A 162 -5.32 -4.69 22.22
C MET A 162 -6.36 -5.42 21.36
N ALA A 163 -6.56 -6.72 21.55
CA ALA A 163 -7.60 -7.50 20.89
C ALA A 163 -9.01 -7.08 21.35
N GLY A 164 -9.16 -6.65 22.61
CA GLY A 164 -10.43 -6.12 23.14
C GLY A 164 -10.81 -4.73 22.63
N LYS A 165 -9.86 -3.96 22.06
CA LYS A 165 -10.11 -2.62 21.49
C LYS A 165 -10.17 -2.61 19.95
N GLY A 166 -10.01 -3.77 19.30
CA GLY A 166 -10.12 -3.95 17.85
C GLY A 166 -11.47 -4.47 17.34
N ALA A 167 -12.37 -4.91 18.22
CA ALA A 167 -13.68 -5.42 17.84
C ALA A 167 -14.77 -4.37 18.09
N GLY A 168 -14.72 -3.27 17.34
CA GLY A 168 -15.64 -2.15 17.56
C GLY A 168 -15.74 -1.16 16.41
N ALA A 169 -15.70 -1.62 15.15
CA ALA A 169 -16.11 -0.83 13.98
C ALA A 169 -16.36 -1.73 12.76
N GLU A 170 -17.58 -2.27 12.64
CA GLU A 170 -18.46 -2.10 11.47
C GLU A 170 -19.67 -3.03 11.57
N SER A 171 -20.84 -2.41 11.67
CA SER A 171 -22.16 -2.99 11.48
C SER A 171 -22.47 -3.14 9.99
N GLY A 172 -23.01 -4.28 9.54
CA GLY A 172 -23.81 -4.28 8.30
C GLY A 172 -24.02 -5.61 7.58
N SER A 173 -25.21 -6.18 7.79
CA SER A 173 -26.05 -6.82 6.75
C SER A 173 -25.87 -8.30 6.35
N SER A 174 -26.95 -9.04 6.63
CA SER A 174 -27.67 -10.01 5.78
C SER A 174 -27.04 -11.34 5.34
N GLY A 175 -27.61 -12.43 5.86
CA GLY A 175 -28.40 -13.35 5.01
C GLY A 175 -27.72 -14.60 4.44
N GLY A 176 -28.17 -15.78 4.91
CA GLY A 176 -28.50 -16.91 4.02
C GLY A 176 -27.47 -18.04 3.82
N GLY A 177 -27.75 -19.21 4.41
CA GLY A 177 -27.98 -20.43 3.63
C GLY A 177 -26.83 -21.39 3.29
N SER A 178 -27.04 -22.64 3.75
CA SER A 178 -26.78 -23.91 3.05
C SER A 178 -25.44 -24.67 3.24
N LYS A 179 -25.52 -25.65 4.14
CA LYS A 179 -25.31 -27.11 3.94
C LYS A 179 -24.26 -27.55 2.90
N ARG A 180 -23.17 -28.09 3.44
CA ARG A 180 -22.07 -28.80 2.77
C ARG A 180 -22.56 -30.09 2.10
N ARG A 181 -22.07 -30.32 0.88
CA ARG A 181 -21.88 -31.63 0.27
C ARG A 181 -20.47 -31.66 -0.30
#